data_AF-A0AAN4Y994-F1
#
_entry.id   AF-A0AAN4Y994-F1
#
_cell.length_a   1.000
_cell.length_b   1.000
_cell.length_c   1.000
_cell.angle_alpha   90.00
_cell.angle_beta   90.00
_cell.angle_gamma   90.00
#
_symmetry.space_group_name_H-M   'P 1'
#
loop_
_entity.id
_entity.type
_entity.pdbx_description
1 polymer ?
#
loop_
_entity_poly.entity_id
_entity_poly.type
_entity_poly.pdbx_seq_one_letter_code
_entity_poly.pdbx_strand_id
1 'polypeptide(L)' 'MRSIFYLTLSAMASLAAAATNSANPFNIPSEGYSFEAGEPTTLSWKPTTSGTVSLKLQWGAVMTSNTGTTIAREFPLDFL' A
#
# COMPACT_ATOMS: atom_id res chain seq x y z
N MET A 1 32.89 -7.50 -18.68
CA MET A 1 32.55 -7.75 -17.27
C MET A 1 31.76 -6.62 -16.62
N ARG A 2 32.12 -5.35 -16.80
CA ARG A 2 31.40 -4.18 -16.24
C ARG A 2 29.89 -4.14 -16.58
N SER A 3 29.51 -4.50 -17.80
CA SER A 3 28.12 -4.51 -18.28
C SER A 3 27.21 -5.50 -17.55
N ILE A 4 27.74 -6.65 -17.14
CA ILE A 4 26.98 -7.67 -16.39
C ILE A 4 26.66 -7.16 -14.98
N PHE A 5 27.61 -6.47 -14.34
CA PHE A 5 27.41 -5.84 -13.03
C PHE A 5 26.32 -4.77 -13.06
N TYR A 6 26.25 -3.95 -14.10
CA TYR A 6 25.19 -2.93 -14.20
C TYR A 6 23.81 -3.55 -14.44
N LEU A 7 23.74 -4.65 -15.19
CA LEU A 7 22.48 -5.34 -15.44
C LEU A 7 21.93 -5.97 -14.14
N THR A 8 22.79 -6.65 -13.37
CA THR A 8 22.38 -7.29 -12.10
C THR A 8 22.05 -6.26 -11.03
N LEU A 9 22.79 -5.15 -10.95
CA LEU A 9 22.49 -4.07 -10.01
C LEU A 9 21.17 -3.36 -10.35
N SER A 10 20.90 -3.13 -11.64
CA SER A 10 19.64 -2.52 -12.09
C SER A 10 18.44 -3.43 -11.83
N ALA A 11 18.61 -4.75 -12.04
CA ALA A 11 17.59 -5.74 -11.70
C ALA A 11 17.34 -5.81 -10.18
N MET A 12 18.40 -5.74 -9.36
CA MET A 12 18.24 -5.73 -7.90
C MET A 12 17.53 -4.46 -7.41
N ALA A 13 17.84 -3.31 -8.01
CA ALA A 13 17.20 -2.03 -7.70
C ALA A 13 15.72 -2.01 -8.07
N SER A 14 15.34 -2.58 -9.22
CA SER A 14 13.93 -2.69 -9.62
C SER A 14 13.15 -3.67 -8.73
N LEU A 15 13.75 -4.79 -8.32
CA LEU A 15 13.15 -5.71 -7.35
C LEU A 15 12.98 -5.07 -5.97
N ALA A 16 13.96 -4.30 -5.49
CA ALA A 16 13.88 -3.59 -4.21
C ALA A 16 12.76 -2.53 -4.22
N ALA A 17 12.62 -1.76 -5.31
CA ALA A 17 11.55 -0.77 -5.46
C ALA A 17 10.15 -1.42 -5.56
N ALA A 18 10.04 -2.60 -6.16
CA ALA A 18 8.79 -3.37 -6.16
C ALA A 18 8.46 -3.93 -4.76
N ALA A 19 9.47 -4.40 -4.01
CA ALA A 19 9.29 -4.92 -2.66
C ALA A 19 8.85 -3.84 -1.66
N THR A 20 9.29 -2.58 -1.83
CA THR A 20 8.82 -1.45 -1.00
C THR A 20 7.34 -1.13 -1.19
N ASN A 21 6.72 -1.57 -2.29
CA ASN A 21 5.33 -1.29 -2.61
C ASN A 21 4.34 -2.30 -1.99
N SER A 22 4.85 -3.24 -1.16
CA SER A 22 4.07 -4.32 -0.54
C SER A 22 3.99 -4.23 0.98
N ALA A 23 4.39 -3.10 1.58
CA ALA A 23 4.22 -2.89 3.02
C ALA A 23 2.74 -2.61 3.33
N ASN A 24 2.15 -3.39 4.24
CA ASN A 24 0.74 -3.30 4.68
C ASN A 24 -0.32 -3.46 3.56
N PRO A 25 -0.34 -4.57 2.80
CA PRO A 25 -1.30 -4.77 1.71
C PRO A 25 -2.74 -4.88 2.24
N PHE A 26 -3.70 -4.29 1.52
CA PHE A 26 -5.13 -4.56 1.74
C PHE A 26 -5.49 -5.96 1.25
N ASN A 27 -6.46 -6.58 1.92
CA ASN A 27 -7.01 -7.85 1.47
C ASN A 27 -8.12 -7.59 0.44
N ILE A 28 -7.72 -7.46 -0.83
CA ILE A 28 -8.64 -7.13 -1.93
C ILE A 28 -9.37 -8.41 -2.37
N PRO A 29 -10.72 -8.41 -2.42
CA PRO A 29 -11.50 -9.53 -2.96
C PRO A 29 -11.13 -9.84 -4.41
N SER A 30 -11.41 -11.06 -4.89
CA SER A 30 -11.12 -11.46 -6.28
C SER A 30 -11.78 -10.55 -7.32
N GLU A 31 -12.98 -10.06 -7.02
CA GLU A 31 -13.75 -9.14 -7.87
C GLU A 31 -13.37 -7.66 -7.65
N GLY A 32 -12.46 -7.37 -6.73
CA GLY A 32 -12.15 -6.00 -6.29
C GLY A 32 -13.18 -5.42 -5.33
N TYR A 33 -13.07 -4.11 -5.08
CA TYR A 33 -14.05 -3.33 -4.31
C TYR A 33 -14.97 -2.56 -5.25
N SER A 34 -16.27 -2.57 -4.95
CA SER A 34 -17.25 -1.66 -5.55
C SER A 34 -17.68 -0.66 -4.49
N PHE A 35 -17.62 0.62 -4.82
CA PHE A 35 -18.06 1.71 -3.95
C PHE A 35 -19.37 2.27 -4.52
N GLU A 36 -20.44 2.15 -3.76
CA GLU A 36 -21.76 2.68 -4.12
C GLU A 36 -22.13 3.84 -3.18
N ALA A 37 -22.63 4.93 -3.76
CA ALA A 37 -22.92 6.14 -2.99
C ALA A 37 -24.09 5.89 -2.02
N GLY A 38 -23.87 6.17 -0.75
CA GLY A 38 -24.87 5.96 0.31
C GLY A 38 -24.82 4.58 0.95
N GLU A 39 -24.06 3.65 0.39
CA GLU A 39 -23.90 2.29 0.91
C GLU A 39 -22.55 2.12 1.62
N PRO A 40 -22.49 1.44 2.78
CA PRO A 40 -21.24 1.17 3.46
C PRO A 40 -20.39 0.14 2.70
N THR A 41 -19.10 0.40 2.54
CA THR A 41 -18.12 -0.57 2.01
C THR A 41 -17.15 -1.00 3.09
N THR A 42 -17.08 -2.30 3.36
CA THR A 42 -16.14 -2.86 4.35
C THR A 42 -14.79 -3.15 3.72
N LEU A 43 -13.74 -2.50 4.21
CA LEU A 43 -12.36 -2.77 3.83
C LEU A 43 -11.73 -3.76 4.81
N SER A 44 -11.04 -4.78 4.29
CA SER A 44 -10.33 -5.78 5.10
C SER A 44 -8.84 -5.54 5.00
N TRP A 45 -8.17 -5.42 6.15
CA TRP A 45 -6.76 -5.09 6.20
C TRP A 45 -6.08 -5.75 7.39
N LYS A 46 -4.90 -6.34 7.16
CA LYS A 46 -3.98 -6.78 8.19
C LYS A 46 -2.62 -6.14 7.93
N PRO A 47 -2.26 -5.08 8.67
CA PRO A 47 -0.94 -4.46 8.56
C PRO A 47 0.18 -5.46 8.81
N THR A 48 1.29 -5.29 8.09
CA THR A 48 2.50 -6.13 8.22
C THR A 48 3.66 -5.39 8.87
N THR A 49 3.49 -4.11 9.18
CA THR A 49 4.49 -3.27 9.85
C THR A 49 4.16 -3.04 11.31
N SER A 50 5.20 -2.86 12.13
CA SER A 50 5.07 -2.40 13.50
C SER A 50 4.96 -0.88 13.55
N GLY A 51 4.24 -0.36 14.56
CA GLY A 51 4.01 1.07 14.74
C GLY A 51 2.66 1.54 14.23
N THR A 52 2.47 2.87 14.20
CA THR A 52 1.18 3.46 13.86
C THR A 52 1.02 3.63 12.36
N VAL A 53 -0.11 3.16 11.84
CA VAL A 53 -0.51 3.34 10.45
C VAL A 53 -1.75 4.23 10.35
N SER A 54 -1.87 4.96 9.24
CA SER A 54 -3.04 5.80 8.93
C SER A 54 -3.63 5.38 7.59
N LEU A 55 -4.96 5.33 7.52
CA LEU A 55 -5.69 5.01 6.29
C LEU A 55 -6.17 6.30 5.62
N LYS A 56 -5.79 6.49 4.35
CA LYS A 56 -6.24 7.63 3.53
C LYS A 56 -7.05 7.14 2.35
N LEU A 57 -8.23 7.72 2.17
CA LEU A 57 -9.02 7.59 0.96
C LEU A 57 -8.54 8.64 -0.06
N GLN A 58 -8.11 8.18 -1.22
CA GLN A 58 -7.67 9.05 -2.30
C GLN A 58 -8.59 8.88 -3.52
N TRP A 59 -8.91 9.96 -4.20
CA TRP A 59 -9.74 9.97 -5.41
C TRP A 59 -9.28 11.09 -6.36
N GLY A 60 -9.62 10.98 -7.64
CA GLY A 60 -9.27 11.96 -8.67
C GLY A 60 -7.97 11.67 -9.43
N ALA A 61 -7.47 12.67 -10.17
CA ALA A 61 -6.36 12.52 -11.10
C ALA A 61 -4.96 12.47 -10.45
N VAL A 62 -4.82 12.91 -9.20
CA VAL A 62 -3.52 13.03 -8.52
C VAL A 62 -3.54 12.23 -7.22
N MET A 63 -2.92 11.05 -7.26
CA MET A 63 -2.76 10.14 -6.12
C MET A 63 -1.30 10.16 -5.67
N THR A 64 -1.00 10.88 -4.60
CA THR A 64 0.35 10.94 -4.00
C THR A 64 0.26 10.61 -2.53
N SER A 65 1.33 10.17 -1.87
CA SER A 65 1.32 9.83 -0.43
C SER A 65 0.81 10.96 0.49
N ASN A 66 0.85 12.22 0.03
CA ASN A 66 0.44 13.39 0.79
C ASN A 66 -1.00 13.84 0.53
N THR A 67 -1.70 13.29 -0.46
CA THR A 67 -3.07 13.66 -0.81
C THR A 67 -4.11 12.72 -0.19
N GLY A 68 -5.40 13.08 -0.29
CA GLY A 68 -6.53 12.28 0.18
C GLY A 68 -7.05 12.66 1.57
N THR A 69 -8.16 12.05 1.93
CA THR A 69 -8.86 12.23 3.21
C THR A 69 -8.52 11.09 4.15
N THR A 70 -8.08 11.40 5.37
CA THR A 70 -7.85 10.36 6.38
C THR A 70 -9.19 9.82 6.88
N ILE A 71 -9.41 8.52 6.70
CA ILE A 71 -10.65 7.83 7.08
C ILE A 71 -10.49 6.95 8.33
N ALA A 72 -9.24 6.66 8.73
CA ALA A 72 -8.94 6.07 10.03
C ALA A 72 -7.52 6.45 10.48
N ARG A 73 -7.35 6.69 11.79
CA ARG A 73 -6.09 7.08 12.43
C ARG A 73 -5.75 6.14 13.58
N GLU A 74 -4.45 5.98 13.82
CA GLU A 74 -3.91 5.59 15.13
C GLU A 74 -4.33 4.20 15.61
N PHE A 75 -4.34 3.19 14.73
CA PHE A 75 -4.42 1.80 15.17
C PHE A 75 -3.08 1.41 15.82
N PRO A 76 -3.04 1.07 17.12
CA PRO A 76 -1.88 0.41 17.70
C PRO A 76 -1.80 -0.99 17.10
N LEU A 77 -0.66 -1.33 16.53
CA LEU A 77 -0.40 -2.65 15.97
C LEU A 77 0.57 -3.39 16.88
N ASP A 78 0.01 -4.05 17.89
CA ASP A 78 0.76 -4.94 18.77
C ASP A 78 0.92 -6.29 18.05
N PHE A 79 2.16 -6.65 17.71
CA PHE A 79 2.50 -8.01 17.30
C PHE A 79 2.55 -8.90 18.56
N LEU A 80 1.54 -9.76 18.74
CA LEU A 80 1.64 -10.97 19.56
C LEU A 80 2.05 -12.15 18.69
#